data_AF-A0A3N6HD49-F1
#
_entry.id   AF-A0A3N6HD49-F1
#
_cell.length_a   1.000
_cell.length_b   1.000
_cell.length_c   1.000
_cell.angle_alpha   90.00
_cell.angle_beta   90.00
_cell.angle_gamma   90.00
#
_symmetry.space_group_name_H-M   'P 1'
#
loop_
_entity.id
_entity.type
_entity.pdbx_description
1 polymer ?
#
loop_
_entity_poly.entity_id
_entity_poly.type
_entity_poly.pdbx_seq_one_letter_code
_entity_poly.pdbx_strand_id
1 'polypeptide(L)' 'MLRGEPAEGLRYLNEFKRLVEGLAFKKGTPSAPAFQAAVNRLKEDGAHDRILKKRGTTESAIETSDLSARAEVT' A
#
# COMPACT_ATOMS: atom_id res chain seq x y z
N MET A 1 -2.49 -8.47 -12.49
CA MET A 1 -3.92 -8.42 -12.84
C MET A 1 -4.63 -7.84 -11.62
N LEU A 2 -5.27 -6.67 -11.60
CA LEU A 2 -5.91 -5.82 -12.62
C LEU A 2 -5.67 -4.33 -12.20
N ARG A 3 -5.29 -3.38 -13.07
CA ARG A 3 -5.48 -3.34 -14.52
C ARG A 3 -4.42 -2.49 -15.24
N GLY A 4 -4.05 -2.93 -16.44
CA GLY A 4 -3.47 -2.06 -17.47
C GLY A 4 -4.52 -1.12 -18.06
N GLU A 5 -4.08 -0.28 -19.00
CA GLU A 5 -4.90 0.71 -19.72
C GLU A 5 -6.34 0.21 -19.94
N PRO A 6 -7.35 1.02 -19.62
CA PRO A 6 -8.74 0.64 -19.87
C PRO A 6 -8.87 0.29 -21.36
N ALA A 7 -9.63 -0.76 -21.66
CA ALA A 7 -9.91 -1.13 -23.04
C ALA A 7 -10.48 0.08 -23.80
N GLU A 8 -10.21 0.17 -25.10
CA GLU A 8 -10.61 1.31 -25.93
C GLU A 8 -12.11 1.65 -25.71
N GLY A 9 -12.39 2.91 -25.38
CA GLY A 9 -13.73 3.40 -25.06
C GLY A 9 -14.16 3.27 -23.59
N LEU A 10 -13.32 2.74 -22.70
CA LEU A 10 -13.57 2.69 -21.26
C LEU A 10 -12.74 3.73 -20.48
N ARG A 11 -13.30 4.25 -19.40
CA ARG A 11 -12.60 5.13 -18.45
C ARG A 11 -12.96 4.79 -17.01
N TYR A 12 -12.02 4.95 -16.09
CA TYR A 12 -12.32 4.84 -14.67
C TYR A 12 -13.16 6.04 -14.24
N LEU A 13 -14.38 5.79 -13.78
CA LEU A 13 -15.34 6.84 -13.45
C LEU A 13 -15.29 7.30 -11.99
N ASN A 14 -14.59 6.58 -11.11
CA ASN A 14 -14.64 6.78 -9.66
C ASN A 14 -13.40 6.20 -8.95
N GLU A 15 -12.19 6.71 -9.21
CA GLU A 15 -11.02 6.40 -8.37
C GLU A 15 -11.10 7.11 -7.00
N PHE A 16 -12.24 6.95 -6.31
CA PHE A 16 -12.42 7.44 -4.97
C PHE A 16 -11.72 6.48 -4.00
N LYS A 17 -10.53 6.92 -3.57
CA LYS A 17 -9.64 6.33 -2.57
C LYS A 17 -8.86 5.12 -3.06
N ARG A 18 -7.58 5.36 -3.37
CA ARG A 18 -6.53 4.35 -3.21
C ARG A 18 -6.77 3.64 -1.88
N LEU A 19 -7.11 2.36 -1.93
CA LEU A 19 -7.01 1.51 -0.77
C LEU A 19 -5.53 1.53 -0.40
N VAL A 20 -5.23 2.06 0.78
CA VAL A 20 -3.90 1.89 1.36
C VAL A 20 -3.79 0.40 1.67
N GLU A 21 -3.20 -0.35 0.75
CA GLU A 21 -2.87 -1.75 1.01
C GLU A 21 -1.83 -1.78 2.13
N GLY A 22 -2.16 -2.44 3.23
CA GLY A 22 -1.33 -2.46 4.43
C GLY A 22 -1.30 -3.84 5.08
N LEU A 23 -0.32 -4.05 5.95
CA LEU A 23 -0.25 -5.23 6.79
C LEU A 23 -1.24 -5.07 7.95
N ALA A 24 -2.19 -6.00 8.05
CA ALA A 24 -3.16 -6.00 9.14
C ALA A 24 -2.58 -6.76 10.36
N PHE A 25 -2.56 -6.09 11.52
CA PHE A 25 -2.21 -6.70 12.80
C PHE A 25 -3.40 -6.64 13.75
N LYS A 26 -3.54 -7.64 14.63
CA LYS A 26 -4.47 -7.54 15.76
C LYS A 26 -4.06 -6.35 16.64
N LYS A 27 -5.04 -5.62 17.18
CA LYS A 27 -4.76 -4.51 18.11
C LYS A 27 -3.89 -4.99 19.28
N GLY A 28 -2.83 -4.24 19.56
CA GLY A 28 -1.87 -4.57 20.62
C GLY A 28 -0.80 -5.61 20.23
N THR A 29 -0.70 -6.00 18.95
CA THR A 29 0.37 -6.91 18.50
C THR A 29 1.75 -6.29 18.79
N PRO A 30 2.60 -6.91 19.64
CA PRO A 30 3.89 -6.32 20.04
C PRO A 30 4.87 -6.12 18.88
N SER A 31 4.76 -6.91 17.82
CA SER A 31 5.65 -6.85 16.66
C SER A 31 5.25 -5.79 15.63
N ALA A 32 4.05 -5.20 15.70
CA ALA A 32 3.60 -4.23 14.70
C ALA A 32 4.58 -3.04 14.49
N PRO A 33 5.22 -2.47 15.54
CA PRO A 33 6.24 -1.43 15.35
C PRO A 33 7.48 -1.93 14.59
N ALA A 34 7.90 -3.18 14.82
CA ALA A 34 9.05 -3.76 14.12
C ALA A 34 8.76 -3.95 12.63
N PHE A 35 7.54 -4.35 12.28
CA PHE A 35 7.12 -4.42 10.87
C PHE A 35 7.06 -3.04 10.22
N GLN A 36 6.56 -2.02 10.91
CA GLN A 36 6.58 -0.64 10.42
C GLN A 36 8.01 -0.19 10.12
N ALA A 37 8.95 -0.43 11.06
CA ALA A 37 10.36 -0.08 10.89
C ALA A 37 11.00 -0.80 9.70
N ALA A 38 10.69 -2.08 9.50
CA ALA A 38 11.17 -2.84 8.34
C ALA A 38 10.66 -2.26 7.01
N VAL A 39 9.37 -1.86 6.94
CA VAL A 39 8.82 -1.22 5.74
C VAL A 39 9.48 0.13 5.49
N ASN A 40 9.69 0.95 6.52
CA ASN A 40 10.41 2.22 6.37
C ASN A 40 11.81 2.01 5.80
N ARG A 41 12.55 1.01 6.27
CA ARG A 41 13.88 0.69 5.75
C ARG A 41 13.86 0.29 4.27
N LEU A 42 12.87 -0.51 3.85
CA LEU A 42 12.71 -0.89 2.43
C LEU A 42 12.42 0.31 1.53
N LYS A 43 11.85 1.39 2.08
CA LYS A 43 11.62 2.63 1.35
C LYS A 43 12.89 3.47 1.31
N GLU A 44 13.58 3.60 2.44
CA GLU A 44 14.87 4.29 2.53
C GLU A 44 15.94 3.71 1.59
N ASP A 45 16.00 2.38 1.46
CA ASP A 45 16.96 1.71 0.56
C ASP A 45 16.45 1.53 -0.89
N GLY A 46 15.27 2.05 -1.18
CA GLY A 46 14.61 2.01 -2.49
C GLY A 46 14.18 0.62 -2.94
N ALA A 47 14.25 -0.42 -2.10
CA ALA A 47 13.76 -1.76 -2.44
C ALA A 47 12.27 -1.76 -2.74
N HIS A 48 11.50 -1.00 -1.96
CA HIS A 48 10.07 -0.79 -2.17
C HIS A 48 9.78 -0.28 -3.59
N ASP A 49 10.51 0.74 -4.04
CA ASP A 49 10.31 1.34 -5.37
C ASP A 49 10.70 0.39 -6.49
N ARG A 50 11.78 -0.39 -6.31
CA ARG A 50 12.16 -1.45 -7.27
C ARG A 50 11.06 -2.49 -7.40
N ILE A 51 10.43 -2.88 -6.29
CA ILE A 51 9.30 -3.83 -6.28
C ILE A 51 8.10 -3.25 -7.02
N LEU A 52 7.71 -2.00 -6.72
CA LEU A 52 6.57 -1.35 -7.37
C LEU A 52 6.80 -1.16 -8.87
N LYS A 53 8.00 -0.73 -9.27
CA LYS A 53 8.38 -0.59 -10.67
C LYS A 53 8.31 -1.93 -11.40
N LYS A 54 8.82 -3.01 -10.79
CA LYS A 54 8.75 -4.36 -11.36
C LYS A 54 7.31 -4.85 -11.55
N ARG A 55 6.40 -4.43 -10.66
CA ARG A 55 4.98 -4.81 -10.70
C ARG A 55 4.10 -3.88 -11.53
N GLY A 56 4.61 -2.71 -11.93
CA GLY A 56 3.84 -1.67 -12.63
C GLY A 56 2.84 -0.95 -11.72
N THR A 57 3.12 -0.85 -10.41
CA THR A 57 2.19 -0.31 -9.39
C THR A 57 2.72 0.92 -8.68
N THR A 58 3.64 1.66 -9.32
CA THR A 58 4.28 2.84 -8.71
C THR A 58 3.27 3.94 -8.36
N GLU A 59 2.20 4.11 -9.14
CA GLU A 59 1.15 5.09 -8.87
C GLU A 59 0.32 4.79 -7.61
N SER A 60 0.43 3.57 -7.08
CA SER A 60 -0.20 3.15 -5.83
C SER A 60 0.72 3.31 -4.61
N ALA A 61 1.92 3.87 -4.78
CA ALA A 61 2.87 4.06 -3.69
C ALA A 61 2.31 4.95 -2.57
N ILE A 62 2.72 4.64 -1.34
CA ILE A 62 2.56 5.51 -0.17
C ILE A 62 3.89 6.19 0.14
N GLU A 63 3.86 7.44 0.60
CA GLU A 63 5.06 8.23 0.94
C GLU A 63 5.67 7.84 2.29
N THR A 64 4.84 7.49 3.29
CA THR A 64 5.27 7.04 4.63
C THR A 64 4.54 5.77 5.05
N SER A 65 5.18 4.92 5.89
CA SER A 65 4.49 3.81 6.53
C SER A 65 3.88 4.28 7.85
N ASP A 66 2.55 4.28 7.92
CA ASP A 66 1.82 4.73 9.10
C ASP A 66 1.03 3.57 9.72
N LEU A 67 1.04 3.51 11.05
CA LEU A 67 0.17 2.63 11.82
C LEU A 67 -1.16 3.34 12.03
N SER A 68 -2.18 2.97 11.26
CA SER A 68 -3.53 3.48 11.49
C SER A 68 -4.27 2.64 12.54
N ALA A 69 -4.92 3.29 13.50
CA ALA A 69 -5.85 2.64 14.41
C ALA A 69 -7.23 2.54 13.74
N ARG A 70 -7.42 1.61 12.80
CA ARG A 70 -8.76 1.27 12.32
C ARG A 70 -9.15 -0.13 12.78
N ALA A 71 -9.90 -0.18 13.87
CA ALA A 71 -10.67 -1.35 14.26
C ALA A 71 -11.98 -0.86 14.88
N GLU A 72 -13.01 -0.68 14.05
CA GLU A 72 -14.40 -0.80 14.50
C GLU A 72 -15.16 -1.57 13.44
N VAL A 73 -15.44 -2.84 13.77
CA VAL A 73 -16.61 -3.56 13.28
C VAL A 73 -17.25 -4.13 14.54
N THR A 74 -18.18 -3.35 15.10
CA THR A 74 -19.26 -3.86 15.96
C THR A 74 -20.29 -4.58 15.10
#